data_AF-A0A077LV71-F1
#
_entry.id   AF-A0A077LV71-F1
#
_cell.length_a   1.000
_cell.length_b   1.000
_cell.length_c   1.000
_cell.angle_alpha   90.00
_cell.angle_beta   90.00
_cell.angle_gamma   90.00
#
_symmetry.space_group_name_H-M   'P 1'
#
loop_
_entity.id
_entity.type
_entity.pdbx_description
1 polymer ?
#
loop_
_entity_poly.entity_id
_entity_poly.type
_entity_poly.pdbx_seq_one_letter_code
_entity_poly.pdbx_strand_id
1 'polypeptide(L)'
;MLDHNLRNTRQIADVFAPLTPMRMRALGGDGPAVTVVPCSPEEALETADDQVEELVGEGWRPEHVALITTGRRHPEQRVLQDSVGQQGYWDTFWDTDLVFYGHVLGCKGLERKAVVLCVNESEPQERSREMLYVGLSRATDRLVVVGDPEVIRAMGGLDVASRLGI
;
A
#
# COMPACT_ATOMS: atom_id res chain seq x y z
N MET A 1 4.96 24.63 -10.16
CA MET A 1 3.54 24.28 -10.04
C MET A 1 3.47 22.97 -9.26
N LEU A 2 2.63 22.89 -8.21
CA LEU A 2 2.59 21.80 -7.21
C LEU A 2 1.33 20.92 -7.33
N ASP A 3 0.54 21.10 -8.38
CA ASP A 3 -0.77 20.47 -8.61
C ASP A 3 -0.71 19.29 -9.62
N HIS A 4 0.48 18.90 -10.05
CA HIS A 4 0.70 17.77 -10.95
C HIS A 4 1.25 16.56 -10.17
N ASN A 5 0.54 15.43 -10.23
CA ASN A 5 1.07 14.15 -9.73
C ASN A 5 1.73 13.40 -10.89
N LEU A 6 3.06 13.31 -10.84
CA LEU A 6 3.91 12.58 -11.81
C LEU A 6 4.47 11.26 -11.26
N ARG A 7 4.13 10.92 -10.01
CA ARG A 7 4.78 9.84 -9.25
C ARG A 7 4.08 8.50 -9.42
N ASN A 8 2.76 8.52 -9.34
CA ASN A 8 1.93 7.32 -9.50
C ASN A 8 1.42 7.23 -10.94
N THR A 9 1.14 6.01 -11.41
CA THR A 9 0.33 5.83 -12.62
C THR A 9 -1.01 6.55 -12.48
N ARG A 10 -1.62 6.94 -13.60
CA ARG A 10 -2.92 7.63 -13.58
C ARG A 10 -4.01 6.82 -12.88
N GLN A 11 -3.97 5.50 -13.05
CA GLN A 11 -4.88 4.54 -12.45
C GLN A 11 -4.80 4.58 -10.93
N ILE A 12 -3.58 4.52 -10.37
CA ILE A 12 -3.37 4.60 -8.91
C ILE A 12 -3.76 5.99 -8.39
N ALA A 13 -3.34 7.06 -9.09
CA ALA A 13 -3.64 8.43 -8.69
C ALA A 13 -5.14 8.74 -8.66
N ASP A 14 -5.92 8.18 -9.59
CA ASP A 14 -7.37 8.37 -9.62
C ASP A 14 -8.06 7.75 -8.39
N VAL A 15 -7.62 6.56 -7.94
CA VAL A 15 -8.20 5.87 -6.77
C VAL A 15 -8.16 6.74 -5.52
N PHE A 16 -7.02 7.35 -5.20
CA PHE A 16 -6.88 8.15 -3.98
C PHE A 16 -7.21 9.64 -4.16
N ALA A 17 -7.51 10.10 -5.38
CA ALA A 17 -7.87 11.49 -5.65
C ALA A 17 -9.00 12.05 -4.74
N PRO A 18 -10.04 11.28 -4.35
CA PRO A 18 -11.07 11.76 -3.42
C PRO A 18 -10.60 11.94 -1.98
N LEU A 19 -9.43 11.39 -1.63
CA LEU A 19 -8.88 11.45 -0.27
C LEU A 19 -7.94 12.64 -0.06
N THR A 20 -7.43 13.25 -1.13
CA THR A 20 -6.56 14.43 -1.03
C THR A 20 -7.37 15.72 -0.91
N PRO A 21 -6.98 16.65 -0.02
CA PRO A 21 -7.63 17.97 0.07
C PRO A 21 -7.33 18.86 -1.14
N MET A 22 -6.32 18.53 -1.94
CA MET A 22 -5.92 19.27 -3.14
C MET A 22 -6.25 18.46 -4.39
N ARG A 23 -6.92 19.09 -5.37
CA ARG A 23 -7.09 18.51 -6.70
C ARG A 23 -5.74 18.40 -7.39
N MET A 24 -5.19 17.19 -7.44
CA MET A 24 -4.01 16.87 -8.21
C MET A 24 -4.42 16.36 -9.59
N ARG A 25 -3.79 16.87 -10.65
CA ARG A 25 -3.92 16.29 -11.99
C ARG A 25 -3.01 15.09 -12.08
N ALA A 26 -3.58 13.90 -12.32
CA ALA A 26 -2.83 12.69 -12.56
C ALA A 26 -2.15 12.77 -13.94
N LEU A 27 -0.85 13.08 -13.93
CA LEU A 27 -0.02 13.24 -15.13
C LEU A 27 1.13 12.24 -15.19
N GLY A 28 1.12 11.23 -14.31
CA GLY A 28 1.99 10.06 -14.44
C GLY A 28 1.70 9.24 -15.70
N GLY A 29 2.48 8.18 -15.88
CA GLY A 29 2.28 7.22 -16.96
C GLY A 29 0.99 6.41 -16.81
N ASP A 30 0.64 5.67 -17.85
CA ASP A 30 -0.40 4.66 -17.77
C ASP A 30 0.19 3.36 -17.21
N GLY A 31 -0.57 2.67 -16.36
CA GLY A 31 -0.23 1.37 -15.80
C GLY A 31 -1.47 0.49 -15.60
N PRO A 32 -1.30 -0.69 -14.97
CA PRO A 32 -2.44 -1.56 -14.68
C PRO A 32 -3.41 -0.89 -13.70
N ALA A 33 -4.67 -1.33 -13.74
CA ALA A 33 -5.65 -0.97 -12.72
C ALA A 33 -5.21 -1.47 -11.34
N VAL A 34 -5.65 -0.78 -10.29
CA VAL A 34 -5.48 -1.26 -8.92
C VAL A 34 -6.23 -2.57 -8.76
N THR A 35 -5.57 -3.58 -8.21
CA THR A 35 -6.18 -4.89 -7.94
C THR A 35 -6.63 -4.93 -6.50
N VAL A 36 -7.85 -5.40 -6.25
CA VAL A 36 -8.36 -5.63 -4.89
C VAL A 36 -8.49 -7.12 -4.68
N VAL A 37 -7.97 -7.61 -3.55
CA VAL A 37 -8.06 -9.00 -3.11
C VAL A 37 -8.88 -9.02 -1.82
N PRO A 38 -10.18 -9.37 -1.89
CA PRO A 38 -11.05 -9.45 -0.73
C PRO A 38 -10.62 -10.57 0.21
N CYS A 39 -10.54 -10.28 1.51
CA CYS A 39 -10.29 -11.28 2.55
C CYS A 39 -10.83 -10.77 3.89
N SER A 40 -10.92 -11.63 4.91
CA SER A 40 -11.24 -11.17 6.25
C SER A 40 -10.06 -10.41 6.90
N PRO A 41 -10.28 -9.60 7.96
CA PRO A 41 -9.20 -8.96 8.70
C PRO A 41 -8.18 -9.94 9.30
N GLU A 42 -8.63 -11.14 9.68
CA GLU A 42 -7.77 -12.21 10.24
C GLU A 42 -6.85 -12.81 9.18
N GLU A 43 -7.35 -12.99 7.96
CA GLU A 43 -6.63 -13.56 6.82
C GLU A 43 -5.76 -12.55 6.07
N ALA A 44 -5.95 -11.24 6.34
CA ALA A 44 -5.35 -10.16 5.55
C ALA A 44 -3.82 -10.20 5.47
N LEU A 45 -3.14 -10.60 6.54
CA LEU A 45 -1.67 -10.69 6.52
C LEU A 45 -1.18 -11.83 5.62
N GLU A 46 -1.76 -13.03 5.80
CA GLU A 46 -1.40 -14.21 5.00
C GLU A 46 -1.73 -13.97 3.52
N THR A 47 -2.91 -13.42 3.23
CA THR A 47 -3.31 -13.04 1.87
C THR A 47 -2.34 -12.00 1.28
N ALA A 48 -1.84 -11.06 2.09
CA ALA A 48 -0.89 -10.06 1.62
C ALA A 48 0.50 -10.65 1.35
N ASP A 49 0.94 -11.63 2.14
CA ASP A 49 2.17 -12.37 1.88
C ASP A 49 2.06 -13.16 0.56
N ASP A 50 0.93 -13.85 0.32
CA ASP A 50 0.67 -14.55 -0.94
C ASP A 50 0.75 -13.60 -2.16
N GLN A 51 0.23 -12.38 -2.01
CA GLN A 51 0.29 -11.37 -3.08
C GLN A 51 1.70 -10.81 -3.29
N VAL A 52 2.56 -10.80 -2.28
CA VAL A 52 3.98 -10.50 -2.45
C VAL A 52 4.65 -11.62 -3.27
N GLU A 53 4.39 -12.88 -2.93
CA GLU A 53 4.92 -14.03 -3.67
C GLU A 53 4.46 -14.02 -5.14
N GLU A 54 3.20 -13.70 -5.40
CA GLU A 54 2.66 -13.56 -6.75
C GLU A 54 3.39 -12.48 -7.56
N LEU A 55 3.58 -11.28 -6.99
CA LEU A 55 4.33 -10.21 -7.66
C LEU A 55 5.77 -10.62 -7.98
N VAL A 56 6.46 -11.30 -7.05
CA VAL A 56 7.80 -11.82 -7.31
C VAL A 56 7.78 -12.88 -8.41
N GLY A 57 6.76 -13.75 -8.42
CA GLY A 57 6.52 -14.74 -9.47
C GLY A 57 6.21 -14.13 -10.85
N GLU A 58 5.57 -12.97 -10.90
CA GLU A 58 5.36 -12.16 -12.11
C GLU A 58 6.67 -11.52 -12.64
N GLY A 59 7.76 -11.59 -11.86
CA GLY A 59 9.07 -11.07 -12.22
C GLY A 59 9.41 -9.70 -11.63
N TRP A 60 8.62 -9.20 -10.68
CA TRP A 60 9.03 -8.04 -9.90
C TRP A 60 10.25 -8.41 -9.04
N ARG A 61 11.31 -7.62 -9.15
CA ARG A 61 12.46 -7.81 -8.27
C ARG A 61 12.10 -7.44 -6.82
N PRO A 62 12.63 -8.14 -5.80
CA PRO A 62 12.28 -7.90 -4.39
C PRO A 62 12.41 -6.43 -3.95
N GLU A 63 13.45 -5.73 -4.38
CA GLU A 63 13.68 -4.33 -4.02
C GLU A 63 12.69 -3.35 -4.65
N HIS A 64 11.85 -3.82 -5.55
CA HIS A 64 10.76 -3.06 -6.15
C HIS A 64 9.41 -3.35 -5.50
N VAL A 65 9.34 -4.28 -4.53
CA VAL A 65 8.12 -4.68 -3.84
C VAL A 65 8.14 -4.19 -2.39
N ALA A 66 6.97 -3.81 -1.88
CA ALA A 66 6.76 -3.56 -0.47
C ALA A 66 5.38 -4.04 -0.01
N LEU A 67 5.30 -4.62 1.19
CA LEU A 67 4.05 -4.90 1.89
C LEU A 67 3.89 -3.84 2.98
N ILE A 68 2.77 -3.10 2.94
CA ILE A 68 2.48 -2.02 3.89
C ILE A 68 1.17 -2.32 4.59
N THR A 69 1.19 -2.44 5.92
CA THR A 69 -0.03 -2.62 6.72
C THR A 69 -0.58 -1.29 7.25
N THR A 70 -1.90 -1.19 7.41
CA THR A 70 -2.57 -0.01 8.00
C THR A 70 -2.93 -0.17 9.48
N GLY A 71 -3.15 -1.39 9.95
CA GLY A 71 -3.48 -1.73 11.34
C GLY A 71 -2.30 -2.24 12.15
N ARG A 72 -2.30 -3.54 12.46
CA ARG A 72 -1.15 -4.14 13.18
C ARG A 72 0.06 -4.26 12.26
N ARG A 73 1.26 -4.06 12.83
CA ARG A 73 2.53 -4.26 12.10
C ARG A 73 2.67 -5.70 11.64
N HIS A 74 3.28 -5.89 10.48
CA HIS A 74 3.67 -7.21 9.99
C HIS A 74 4.61 -7.91 10.99
N PRO A 75 4.49 -9.23 11.24
CA PRO A 75 5.45 -9.97 12.04
C PRO A 75 6.89 -9.82 11.56
N GLU A 76 7.12 -9.86 10.25
CA GLU A 76 8.45 -9.69 9.64
C GLU A 76 9.11 -8.35 10.01
N GLN A 77 8.34 -7.26 9.98
CA GLN A 77 8.81 -5.95 10.41
C GLN A 77 9.29 -5.99 11.88
N ARG A 78 8.56 -6.69 12.76
CA ARG A 78 8.93 -6.80 14.18
C ARG A 78 10.19 -7.64 14.36
N VAL A 79 10.27 -8.78 13.68
CA VAL A 79 11.43 -9.68 13.72
C VAL A 79 12.70 -8.94 13.30
N LEU A 80 12.65 -8.20 12.18
CA LEU A 80 13.79 -7.41 11.70
C LEU A 80 14.19 -6.32 12.68
N GLN A 81 13.23 -5.59 13.26
CA GLN A 81 13.53 -4.56 14.27
C GLN A 81 14.19 -5.14 15.52
N ASP A 82 13.74 -6.33 15.96
CA ASP A 82 14.29 -7.01 17.13
C ASP A 82 15.68 -7.61 16.83
N SER A 83 15.93 -8.08 15.60
CA SER A 83 17.18 -8.76 15.23
C SER A 83 18.32 -7.82 14.84
N VAL A 84 18.04 -6.77 14.04
CA VAL A 84 19.05 -5.85 13.49
C VAL A 84 18.89 -4.42 14.00
N GLY A 85 17.95 -4.19 14.91
CA GLY A 85 17.67 -2.87 15.47
C GLY A 85 16.94 -1.95 14.48
N GLN A 86 16.58 -0.75 14.96
CA GLN A 86 15.82 0.20 14.16
C GLN A 86 16.55 0.65 12.89
N GLN A 87 17.87 0.89 12.97
CA GLN A 87 18.68 1.29 11.83
C GLN A 87 18.81 0.15 10.81
N GLY A 88 19.17 -1.06 11.27
CA GLY A 88 19.32 -2.21 10.37
C GLY A 88 18.01 -2.57 9.67
N TYR A 89 16.87 -2.42 10.34
CA TYR A 89 15.55 -2.55 9.70
C TYR A 89 15.34 -1.53 8.58
N TRP A 90 15.77 -0.28 8.75
CA TRP A 90 15.64 0.72 7.69
C TRP A 90 16.63 0.50 6.56
N ASP A 91 17.78 -0.10 6.83
CA ASP A 91 18.76 -0.46 5.80
C ASP A 91 18.18 -1.50 4.83
N THR A 92 17.25 -2.38 5.28
CA THR A 92 16.57 -3.35 4.38
C THR A 92 15.72 -2.68 3.30
N PHE A 93 15.31 -1.42 3.49
CA PHE A 93 14.59 -0.68 2.45
C PHE A 93 15.44 -0.51 1.18
N TRP A 94 16.76 -0.41 1.33
CA TRP A 94 17.70 -0.23 0.22
C TRP A 94 18.36 -1.53 -0.23
N ASP A 95 18.07 -2.64 0.46
CA ASP A 95 18.60 -3.95 0.11
C ASP A 95 17.98 -4.44 -1.20
N THR A 96 18.84 -4.83 -2.14
CA THR A 96 18.43 -5.23 -3.48
C THR A 96 17.80 -6.62 -3.54
N ASP A 97 17.94 -7.41 -2.49
CA ASP A 97 17.49 -8.79 -2.44
C ASP A 97 16.25 -8.98 -1.54
N LEU A 98 15.75 -7.91 -0.92
CA LEU A 98 14.67 -7.96 0.06
C LEU A 98 13.41 -7.21 -0.37
N VAL A 99 12.26 -7.80 -0.05
CA VAL A 99 10.97 -7.11 0.00
C VAL A 99 10.93 -6.26 1.26
N PHE A 100 10.40 -5.05 1.14
CA PHE A 100 10.25 -4.18 2.31
C PHE A 100 8.91 -4.42 3.02
N TYR A 101 8.96 -4.74 4.31
CA TYR A 101 7.77 -4.89 5.17
C TYR A 101 7.63 -3.68 6.09
N GLY A 102 6.54 -2.95 5.97
CA GLY A 102 6.34 -1.70 6.69
C GLY A 102 4.95 -1.51 7.25
N HIS A 103 4.84 -0.52 8.13
CA HIS A 103 3.57 0.00 8.61
C HIS A 103 3.38 1.41 8.05
N VAL A 104 2.16 1.74 7.66
CA VAL A 104 1.84 2.97 6.92
C VAL A 104 2.31 4.25 7.61
N LEU A 105 2.25 4.31 8.96
CA LEU A 105 2.73 5.46 9.74
C LEU A 105 4.23 5.73 9.59
N GLY A 106 5.03 4.72 9.28
CA GLY A 106 6.46 4.85 9.00
C GLY A 106 6.78 5.15 7.53
N CYS A 107 5.80 5.02 6.63
CA CYS A 107 6.04 5.03 5.18
C CYS A 107 5.85 6.41 4.52
N LYS A 108 5.69 7.47 5.31
CA LYS A 108 5.50 8.82 4.77
C LYS A 108 6.75 9.26 3.99
N GLY A 109 6.58 9.58 2.72
CA GLY A 109 7.68 10.00 1.84
C GLY A 109 8.46 8.85 1.20
N LEU A 110 8.11 7.59 1.49
CA LEU A 110 8.67 6.42 0.83
C LEU A 110 7.85 6.05 -0.40
N GLU A 111 8.48 5.57 -1.45
CA GLU A 111 7.80 5.12 -2.66
C GLU A 111 8.40 3.79 -3.11
N ARG A 112 7.56 2.94 -3.72
CA ARG A 112 7.95 1.63 -4.25
C ARG A 112 7.23 1.37 -5.56
N LYS A 113 7.83 0.61 -6.47
CA LYS A 113 7.22 0.33 -7.77
C LYS A 113 5.95 -0.50 -7.64
N ALA A 114 6.03 -1.60 -6.90
CA ALA A 114 4.90 -2.44 -6.56
C ALA A 114 4.65 -2.39 -5.05
N VAL A 115 3.39 -2.20 -4.66
CA VAL A 115 2.98 -2.23 -3.25
C VAL A 115 1.79 -3.17 -3.07
N VAL A 116 1.87 -4.02 -2.06
CA VAL A 116 0.74 -4.71 -1.45
C VAL A 116 0.31 -3.91 -0.22
N LEU A 117 -0.81 -3.22 -0.32
CA LEU A 117 -1.42 -2.48 0.79
C LEU A 117 -2.38 -3.41 1.53
N CYS A 118 -2.01 -3.79 2.75
CA CYS A 118 -2.76 -4.70 3.60
C CYS A 118 -3.61 -3.92 4.61
N VAL A 119 -4.92 -3.87 4.38
CA VAL A 119 -5.92 -3.37 5.33
C VAL A 119 -6.33 -4.48 6.27
N ASN A 120 -5.65 -4.56 7.41
CA ASN A 120 -5.78 -5.63 8.42
C ASN A 120 -6.45 -5.14 9.72
N GLU A 121 -7.30 -4.13 9.61
CA GLU A 121 -8.17 -3.66 10.69
C GLU A 121 -9.56 -4.28 10.52
N SER A 122 -10.24 -4.60 11.61
CA SER A 122 -11.63 -5.08 11.57
C SER A 122 -12.66 -3.96 11.44
N GLU A 123 -12.28 -2.74 11.80
CA GLU A 123 -13.15 -1.56 11.73
C GLU A 123 -12.33 -0.29 11.50
N PRO A 124 -12.88 0.73 10.81
CA PRO A 124 -12.22 2.02 10.66
C PRO A 124 -12.07 2.75 11.99
N GLN A 125 -10.92 3.36 12.19
CA GLN A 125 -10.60 4.25 13.31
C GLN A 125 -10.47 5.70 12.81
N GLU A 126 -10.32 6.64 13.75
CA GLU A 126 -10.23 8.09 13.47
C GLU A 126 -9.19 8.42 12.37
N ARG A 127 -8.07 7.70 12.34
CA ARG A 127 -6.97 7.93 11.38
C ARG A 127 -6.98 7.02 10.17
N SER A 128 -7.90 6.06 10.07
CA SER A 128 -7.88 5.03 9.02
C SER A 128 -8.04 5.65 7.62
N ARG A 129 -8.82 6.73 7.47
CA ARG A 129 -8.91 7.47 6.19
C ARG A 129 -7.57 8.09 5.76
N GLU A 130 -6.83 8.69 6.70
CA GLU A 130 -5.50 9.26 6.44
C GLU A 130 -4.51 8.15 6.08
N MET A 131 -4.53 7.04 6.83
CA MET A 131 -3.69 5.87 6.60
C MET A 131 -3.95 5.25 5.23
N LEU A 132 -5.22 5.05 4.85
CA LEU A 132 -5.59 4.54 3.53
C LEU A 132 -5.03 5.43 2.41
N TYR A 133 -5.17 6.76 2.53
CA TYR A 133 -4.58 7.70 1.57
C TYR A 133 -3.05 7.58 1.48
N VAL A 134 -2.37 7.53 2.63
CA VAL A 134 -0.90 7.38 2.65
C VAL A 134 -0.51 6.06 1.98
N GLY A 135 -1.17 4.95 2.31
CA GLY A 135 -0.90 3.63 1.75
C GLY A 135 -1.12 3.57 0.24
N LEU A 136 -2.29 3.99 -0.26
CA LEU A 136 -2.63 3.98 -1.68
C LEU A 136 -1.66 4.78 -2.55
N SER A 137 -1.04 5.83 -1.97
CA SER A 137 -0.11 6.71 -2.69
C SER A 137 1.35 6.24 -2.70
N ARG A 138 1.69 5.12 -2.06
CA ARG A 138 3.09 4.62 -1.99
C ARG A 138 3.54 3.89 -3.27
N ALA A 139 2.60 3.33 -4.03
CA ALA A 139 2.88 2.59 -5.27
C ALA A 139 3.08 3.51 -6.46
N THR A 140 4.19 3.40 -7.18
CA THR A 140 4.41 4.19 -8.41
C THR A 140 3.85 3.50 -9.64
N ASP A 141 3.93 2.17 -9.75
CA ASP A 141 3.64 1.41 -10.97
C ASP A 141 2.52 0.36 -10.79
N ARG A 142 2.53 -0.41 -9.69
CA ARG A 142 1.58 -1.51 -9.41
C ARG A 142 1.06 -1.43 -7.97
N LEU A 143 -0.24 -1.55 -7.79
CA LEU A 143 -0.87 -1.54 -6.47
C LEU A 143 -1.87 -2.69 -6.35
N VAL A 144 -1.70 -3.49 -5.30
CA VAL A 144 -2.63 -4.51 -4.84
C VAL A 144 -3.14 -4.08 -3.46
N VAL A 145 -4.46 -4.05 -3.27
CA VAL A 145 -5.11 -3.73 -2.00
C VAL A 145 -5.74 -5.01 -1.46
N VAL A 146 -5.26 -5.46 -0.31
CA VAL A 146 -5.73 -6.67 0.38
C VAL A 146 -6.53 -6.25 1.60
N GLY A 147 -7.71 -6.81 1.80
CA GLY A 147 -8.51 -6.56 2.99
C GLY A 147 -10.01 -6.69 2.76
N ASP A 148 -10.77 -6.46 3.83
CA ASP A 148 -12.22 -6.53 3.81
C ASP A 148 -12.81 -5.37 3.00
N PRO A 149 -13.60 -5.64 1.93
CA PRO A 149 -14.20 -4.59 1.10
C PRO A 149 -15.08 -3.60 1.88
N GLU A 150 -15.80 -4.06 2.91
CA GLU A 150 -16.64 -3.21 3.74
C GLU A 150 -15.80 -2.25 4.59
N VAL A 151 -14.69 -2.74 5.16
CA VAL A 151 -13.75 -1.91 5.93
C VAL A 151 -13.08 -0.89 5.01
N ILE A 152 -12.57 -1.30 3.85
CA ILE A 152 -11.94 -0.41 2.87
C ILE A 152 -12.93 0.69 2.43
N ARG A 153 -14.18 0.31 2.14
CA ARG A 153 -15.25 1.24 1.79
C ARG A 153 -15.55 2.21 2.93
N ALA A 154 -15.59 1.74 4.18
CA ALA A 154 -15.85 2.59 5.33
C ALA A 154 -14.69 3.57 5.62
N MET A 155 -13.44 3.17 5.36
CA MET A 155 -12.26 4.05 5.45
C MET A 155 -12.21 5.10 4.32
N GLY A 156 -12.42 4.66 3.07
CA GLY A 156 -12.25 5.48 1.87
C GLY A 156 -13.48 6.27 1.44
N GLY A 157 -14.67 5.81 1.80
CA GLY A 157 -15.95 6.31 1.29
C GLY A 157 -16.32 5.72 -0.09
N LEU A 158 -17.55 6.00 -0.53
CA LEU A 158 -18.15 5.45 -1.75
C LEU A 158 -17.32 5.72 -3.01
N ASP A 159 -16.76 6.92 -3.12
CA ASP A 159 -15.97 7.36 -4.27
C ASP A 159 -14.70 6.53 -4.46
N VAL A 160 -14.03 6.16 -3.37
CA VAL A 160 -12.83 5.31 -3.41
C VAL A 160 -13.23 3.87 -3.70
N ALA A 161 -14.26 3.37 -3.01
CA ALA A 161 -14.77 2.01 -3.21
C ALA A 161 -15.16 1.76 -4.67
N SER A 162 -15.92 2.68 -5.28
CA SER A 162 -16.31 2.60 -6.69
C SER A 162 -15.12 2.58 -7.66
N ARG A 163 -14.02 3.29 -7.36
CA ARG A 163 -12.80 3.28 -8.19
C ARG A 163 -11.96 2.02 -7.99
N LEU A 164 -12.07 1.40 -6.81
CA LEU A 164 -11.50 0.10 -6.48
C LEU A 164 -12.34 -1.07 -7.00
N GLY A 165 -13.57 -0.82 -7.46
CA GLY A 165 -14.48 -1.86 -7.96
C GLY A 165 -15.18 -2.66 -6.86
N ILE A 166 -15.34 -2.07 -5.67
CA ILE A 166 -15.99 -2.68 -4.48
C ILE A 166 -17.15 -1.83 -3.93
#